data_AF-A0A953QGH4-F1
#
_entry.id   AF-A0A953QGH4-F1
#
_cell.length_a   1.000
_cell.length_b   1.000
_cell.length_c   1.000
_cell.angle_alpha   90.00
_cell.angle_beta   90.00
_cell.angle_gamma   90.00
#
_symmetry.space_group_name_H-M   'P 1'
#
loop_
_entity.id
_entity.type
_entity.pdbx_description
1 polymer ?
#
loop_
_entity_poly.entity_id
_entity_poly.type
_entity_poly.pdbx_seq_one_letter_code
_entity_poly.pdbx_strand_id
1 'polypeptide(L)'
;MNTPRLSVILLSLNGGVSVKKVIRRLSTLVCADQMEIVLGIGDMPLAIEPPTCFAGFRVVHTAVSEDIGKARAAAIRAAAAPIVVLGEDHSFPTEGWAQALLAEFESGVAGVGPRI
;
A
#
# COMPACT_ATOMS: atom_id res chain seq x y z
N MET A 1 -9.45 14.02 -9.26
CA MET A 1 -8.75 12.95 -8.52
C MET A 1 -9.72 12.47 -7.44
N ASN A 2 -10.03 11.18 -7.39
CA ASN A 2 -10.90 10.63 -6.36
C ASN A 2 -10.19 10.64 -4.99
N THR A 3 -10.95 10.83 -3.92
CA THR A 3 -10.44 10.63 -2.55
C THR A 3 -10.20 9.13 -2.32
N PRO A 4 -9.01 8.70 -1.89
CA PRO A 4 -8.74 7.28 -1.67
C PRO A 4 -9.55 6.76 -0.48
N ARG A 5 -10.11 5.54 -0.61
CA ARG A 5 -10.81 4.85 0.47
C ARG A 5 -9.87 3.98 1.30
N LEU A 6 -8.81 3.48 0.69
CA LEU A 6 -7.78 2.68 1.35
C LEU A 6 -6.38 3.10 0.90
N SER A 7 -5.44 3.12 1.85
CA SER A 7 -4.02 3.32 1.58
C SER A 7 -3.27 2.01 1.80
N VAL A 8 -2.70 1.45 0.74
CA VAL A 8 -1.85 0.25 0.82
C VAL A 8 -0.43 0.69 1.11
N ILE A 9 0.06 0.34 2.29
CA ILE A 9 1.44 0.58 2.73
C ILE A 9 2.31 -0.57 2.24
N LEU A 10 3.26 -0.27 1.37
CA LEU A 10 4.26 -1.21 0.89
C LEU A 10 5.64 -0.69 1.28
N LEU A 11 6.52 -1.58 1.74
CA LEU A 11 7.91 -1.23 2.03
C LEU A 11 8.84 -1.97 1.07
N SER A 12 9.79 -1.25 0.48
CA SER A 12 10.88 -1.80 -0.33
C SER A 12 12.20 -1.20 0.15
N LEU A 13 12.66 -1.68 1.30
CA LEU A 13 13.86 -1.14 1.96
C LEU A 13 15.18 -1.63 1.33
N ASN A 14 15.14 -2.74 0.60
CA ASN A 14 16.31 -3.40 -0.01
C ASN A 14 16.26 -3.41 -1.55
N GLY A 15 15.56 -2.46 -2.19
CA GLY A 15 15.51 -2.31 -3.66
C GLY A 15 14.70 -3.40 -4.39
N GLY A 16 13.74 -4.03 -3.72
CA GLY A 16 13.05 -5.24 -4.18
C GLY A 16 12.29 -5.07 -5.50
N VAL A 17 12.65 -5.88 -6.51
CA VAL A 17 11.89 -6.07 -7.76
C VAL A 17 10.48 -6.62 -7.50
N SER A 18 10.32 -7.31 -6.38
CA SER A 18 9.09 -7.86 -5.81
C SER A 18 7.98 -6.80 -5.70
N VAL A 19 8.28 -5.61 -5.15
CA VAL A 19 7.26 -4.57 -4.93
C VAL A 19 6.61 -4.07 -6.23
N LYS A 20 7.37 -4.04 -7.34
CA LYS A 20 6.82 -3.67 -8.66
C LYS A 20 5.77 -4.67 -9.13
N LYS A 21 5.96 -5.96 -8.82
CA LYS A 21 4.98 -7.01 -9.16
C LYS A 21 3.71 -6.85 -8.33
N VAL A 22 3.84 -6.50 -7.05
CA VAL A 22 2.69 -6.21 -6.17
C VAL A 22 1.92 -5.00 -6.67
N ILE A 23 2.61 -3.89 -6.96
CA ILE A 23 1.97 -2.68 -7.48
C ILE A 23 1.26 -2.96 -8.82
N ARG A 24 1.89 -3.73 -9.72
CA ARG A 24 1.25 -4.17 -10.96
C ARG A 24 0.03 -5.05 -10.71
N ARG A 25 0.07 -5.94 -9.70
CA ARG A 25 -1.12 -6.74 -9.35
C ARG A 25 -2.24 -5.83 -8.84
N LEU A 26 -1.94 -4.92 -7.92
CA LEU A 26 -2.92 -3.97 -7.38
C LEU A 26 -3.52 -3.09 -8.49
N SER A 27 -2.74 -2.67 -9.48
CA SER A 27 -3.23 -1.86 -10.61
C SER A 27 -4.20 -2.61 -11.54
N THR A 28 -4.28 -3.93 -11.44
CA THR A 28 -5.25 -4.74 -12.22
C THR A 28 -6.57 -4.98 -11.50
N LEU A 29 -6.66 -4.64 -10.22
CA LEU A 29 -7.89 -4.83 -9.44
C LEU A 29 -8.94 -3.82 -9.88
N VAL A 30 -10.21 -4.25 -9.93
CA VAL A 30 -11.35 -3.39 -10.31
C VAL A 30 -11.47 -2.14 -9.45
N CYS A 31 -11.01 -2.19 -8.20
CA CYS A 31 -11.07 -1.11 -7.22
C CYS A 31 -9.76 -0.31 -7.10
N ALA A 32 -8.83 -0.44 -8.05
CA ALA A 32 -7.56 0.31 -8.05
C ALA A 32 -7.78 1.84 -7.95
N ASP A 33 -8.84 2.34 -8.58
CA ASP A 33 -9.25 3.76 -8.58
C ASP A 33 -9.69 4.31 -7.21
N GLN A 34 -9.82 3.44 -6.21
CA GLN A 34 -10.12 3.80 -4.82
C GLN A 34 -8.91 3.63 -3.90
N MET A 35 -7.77 3.17 -4.44
CA MET A 35 -6.56 2.91 -3.66
C MET A 35 -5.57 4.07 -3.76
N GLU A 36 -4.97 4.41 -2.64
CA GLU A 36 -3.68 5.07 -2.60
C GLU A 36 -2.59 4.03 -2.34
N ILE A 37 -1.47 4.12 -3.06
CA ILE A 37 -0.27 3.36 -2.73
C ILE A 37 0.71 4.28 -2.00
N VAL A 38 1.13 3.90 -0.79
CA VAL A 38 2.20 4.58 -0.07
C VAL A 38 3.39 3.63 0.03
N LEU A 39 4.41 3.96 -0.75
CA LEU A 39 5.61 3.15 -0.92
C LEU A 39 6.75 3.72 -0.08
N GLY A 40 7.07 3.05 1.03
CA GLY A 40 8.28 3.33 1.79
C GLY A 40 9.51 2.73 1.13
N ILE A 41 10.53 3.53 0.85
CA ILE A 41 11.79 3.08 0.24
C ILE A 41 12.99 3.41 1.13
N GLY A 42 13.98 2.52 1.08
CA GLY A 42 15.28 2.72 1.72
C GLY A 42 16.22 3.62 0.90
N ASP A 43 17.50 3.51 1.19
CA ASP A 43 18.58 4.27 0.54
C ASP A 43 18.85 3.78 -0.89
N MET A 44 18.39 2.57 -1.22
CA MET A 44 18.50 2.02 -2.57
C MET A 44 17.43 2.65 -3.47
N PRO A 45 17.83 3.32 -4.56
CA PRO A 45 16.88 3.98 -5.45
C PRO A 45 15.98 2.94 -6.13
N LEU A 46 14.68 3.18 -6.08
CA LEU A 46 13.67 2.38 -6.76
C LEU A 46 13.04 3.20 -7.88
N ALA A 47 13.47 2.96 -9.11
CA ALA A 47 12.82 3.56 -10.29
C ALA A 47 11.43 2.94 -10.47
N ILE A 48 10.38 3.69 -10.16
CA ILE A 48 8.99 3.29 -10.36
C ILE A 48 8.18 4.45 -10.92
N GLU A 49 7.47 4.17 -12.01
CA GLU A 49 6.46 5.08 -12.54
C GLU A 49 5.12 4.77 -11.85
N PRO A 50 4.49 5.76 -11.19
CA PRO A 50 3.19 5.58 -10.57
C PRO A 50 2.12 5.17 -11.59
N PRO A 51 1.43 4.03 -11.41
CA PRO A 51 0.29 3.72 -12.26
C PRO A 51 -0.81 4.76 -12.11
N THR A 52 -1.35 5.24 -13.23
CA THR A 52 -2.37 6.31 -13.26
C THR A 52 -3.76 5.85 -12.82
N CYS A 53 -3.96 4.54 -12.64
CA CYS A 53 -5.23 3.96 -12.21
C CYS A 53 -5.51 4.16 -10.71
N PHE A 54 -4.52 4.54 -9.91
CA PHE A 54 -4.70 4.73 -8.46
C PHE A 54 -5.27 6.12 -8.15
N ALA A 55 -6.04 6.22 -7.07
CA ALA A 55 -6.47 7.52 -6.51
C ALA A 55 -5.29 8.35 -5.99
N GLY A 56 -4.20 7.69 -5.58
CA GLY A 56 -2.98 8.34 -5.16
C GLY A 56 -1.77 7.42 -5.20
N PHE A 57 -0.59 8.00 -5.32
CA PHE A 57 0.67 7.29 -5.21
C PHE A 57 1.70 8.18 -4.52
N ARG A 58 2.29 7.71 -3.43
CA ARG A 58 3.27 8.44 -2.63
C ARG A 58 4.49 7.59 -2.40
N VAL A 59 5.66 8.22 -2.46
CA VAL A 59 6.93 7.61 -2.08
C VAL A 59 7.41 8.28 -0.81
N VAL A 60 7.70 7.49 0.22
CA VAL A 60 8.24 7.96 1.49
C VAL A 60 9.64 7.41 1.64
N HIS A 61 10.63 8.29 1.79
CA HIS A 61 12.00 7.86 2.03
C HIS A 61 12.18 7.60 3.53
N THR A 62 12.75 6.45 3.85
CA THR A 62 13.04 6.01 5.22
C THR A 62 14.49 5.56 5.28
N ALA A 63 15.25 5.96 6.29
CA ALA A 63 16.65 5.54 6.40
C ALA A 63 16.73 4.03 6.64
N VAL A 64 17.65 3.32 5.96
CA VAL A 64 17.77 1.85 6.06
C VAL A 64 18.13 1.37 7.47
N SER A 65 18.77 2.24 8.26
CA SER A 65 19.06 1.99 9.67
C SER A 65 17.83 2.01 10.58
N GLU A 66 16.66 2.43 10.09
CA GLU A 66 15.42 2.40 10.86
C GLU A 66 14.81 1.00 10.87
N ASP A 67 14.24 0.60 12.01
CA ASP A 67 13.46 -0.61 12.10
C ASP A 67 12.21 -0.53 11.18
N ILE A 68 11.72 -1.69 10.73
CA ILE A 68 10.54 -1.80 9.87
C ILE A 68 9.32 -1.08 10.47
N GLY A 69 9.20 -1.05 11.80
CA GLY A 69 8.12 -0.37 12.51
C GLY A 69 8.12 1.15 12.27
N LYS A 70 9.29 1.79 12.35
CA LYS A 70 9.46 3.23 12.06
C LYS A 70 9.16 3.54 10.60
N ALA A 71 9.65 2.72 9.68
CA ALA A 71 9.37 2.88 8.25
C ALA A 71 7.86 2.76 7.96
N ARG A 72 7.19 1.75 8.54
CA ARG A 72 5.73 1.62 8.47
C ARG A 72 5.05 2.85 9.05
N ALA A 73 5.43 3.30 10.25
CA ALA A 73 4.80 4.43 10.91
C ALA A 73 4.94 5.74 10.09
N ALA A 74 6.09 5.95 9.44
CA ALA A 74 6.30 7.08 8.55
C ALA A 74 5.37 7.02 7.32
N ALA A 75 5.25 5.85 6.69
CA ALA A 75 4.34 5.64 5.57
C ALA A 75 2.85 5.78 5.98
N ILE A 76 2.46 5.25 7.13
CA ILE A 76 1.10 5.38 7.68
C ILE A 76 0.76 6.85 7.89
N ARG A 77 1.66 7.65 8.47
CA ARG A 77 1.43 9.10 8.65
C ARG A 77 1.32 9.88 7.34
N ALA A 78 1.87 9.35 6.25
CA ALA A 78 1.77 9.96 4.92
C ALA A 78 0.51 9.54 4.14
N ALA A 79 -0.21 8.53 4.62
CA ALA A 79 -1.43 8.03 4.01
C ALA A 79 -2.55 9.08 4.08
N ALA A 80 -3.33 9.19 3.01
CA ALA A 80 -4.47 10.10 2.90
C ALA A 80 -5.81 9.40 3.14
N ALA A 81 -5.88 8.07 3.03
CA ALA A 81 -7.12 7.33 3.27
C ALA A 81 -7.36 7.09 4.77
N PRO A 82 -8.63 6.98 5.20
CA PRO A 82 -8.98 6.65 6.58
C PRO A 82 -8.65 5.19 6.95
N ILE A 83 -8.57 4.30 5.96
CA ILE A 83 -8.27 2.87 6.16
C ILE A 83 -6.87 2.60 5.62
N VAL A 84 -6.04 1.98 6.45
CA VAL A 84 -4.65 1.64 6.14
C VAL A 84 -4.51 0.13 6.07
N VAL A 85 -3.92 -0.36 4.98
CA VAL A 85 -3.56 -1.75 4.81
C VAL A 85 -2.06 -1.90 4.88
N LEU A 86 -1.57 -2.75 5.77
CA LEU A 86 -0.16 -3.13 5.81
C LEU A 86 0.06 -4.30 4.86
N GLY A 87 0.72 -4.04 3.73
CA GLY A 87 1.10 -5.06 2.75
C GLY A 87 2.59 -5.37 2.80
N GLU A 88 2.96 -6.45 2.14
CA GLU A 88 4.35 -6.83 1.92
C GLU A 88 4.69 -6.73 0.43
N ASP A 89 5.96 -6.58 0.13
CA ASP A 89 6.47 -6.50 -1.25
C ASP A 89 6.32 -7.81 -2.02
N HIS A 90 5.79 -8.86 -1.40
CA HIS A 90 5.53 -10.18 -1.98
C HIS A 90 4.10 -10.70 -1.73
N SER A 91 3.15 -9.82 -1.39
CA SER A 91 1.73 -10.17 -1.27
C SER A 91 0.93 -9.86 -2.54
N PHE A 92 0.13 -10.80 -3.05
CA PHE A 92 -0.64 -10.65 -4.30
C PHE A 92 -2.14 -10.83 -4.06
N PRO A 93 -2.88 -9.76 -3.70
CA PRO A 93 -4.31 -9.86 -3.41
C PRO A 93 -5.15 -10.38 -4.59
N THR A 94 -6.17 -11.19 -4.29
CA THR A 94 -7.16 -11.67 -5.26
C THR A 94 -8.23 -10.60 -5.53
N GLU A 95 -9.03 -10.81 -6.57
CA GLU A 95 -10.23 -9.98 -6.77
C GLU A 95 -11.15 -10.02 -5.54
N GLY A 96 -11.82 -8.91 -5.24
CA GLY A 96 -12.73 -8.77 -4.10
C GLY A 96 -12.07 -8.49 -2.76
N TRP A 97 -10.74 -8.63 -2.65
CA TRP A 97 -10.01 -8.45 -1.39
C TRP A 97 -10.23 -7.08 -0.74
N ALA A 98 -10.09 -6.00 -1.52
CA ALA A 98 -10.25 -4.65 -0.98
C ALA A 98 -11.71 -4.37 -0.60
N GLN A 99 -12.67 -4.89 -1.37
CA GLN A 99 -14.10 -4.76 -1.10
C GLN A 99 -14.46 -5.45 0.23
N ALA A 100 -13.91 -6.63 0.48
CA ALA A 100 -14.10 -7.33 1.75
C ALA A 100 -13.53 -6.53 2.93
N LEU A 101 -12.31 -5.98 2.80
CA LEU A 101 -11.73 -5.12 3.84
C LEU A 101 -12.60 -3.89 4.12
N LEU A 102 -13.05 -3.20 3.07
CA LEU A 102 -13.90 -2.01 3.20
C LEU A 102 -15.22 -2.34 3.91
N ALA A 103 -15.88 -3.44 3.54
CA ALA A 103 -17.12 -3.89 4.17
C ALA A 103 -16.95 -4.23 5.66
N GLU A 104 -15.83 -4.85 6.04
CA GLU A 104 -15.54 -5.13 7.44
C GLU A 104 -15.35 -3.84 8.25
N PHE A 105 -14.58 -2.87 7.74
CA PHE A 105 -14.41 -1.58 8.42
C PHE A 105 -15.72 -0.79 8.54
N GLU A 106 -16.64 -0.90 7.58
CA GLU A 106 -17.99 -0.32 7.67
C GLU A 106 -18.81 -0.92 8.83
N SER A 107 -18.49 -2.14 9.29
CA SER A 107 -19.13 -2.76 10.46
C SER A 107 -18.61 -2.22 11.81
N GLY A 108 -17.57 -1.37 11.81
CA GLY A 108 -17.04 -0.70 13.00
C GLY A 108 -15.89 -1.42 13.71
N VAL A 109 -15.27 -2.41 13.07
CA VAL A 109 -14.06 -3.06 13.59
C VAL A 109 -12.84 -2.14 13.53
N ALA A 110 -11.92 -2.28 14.49
CA ALA A 110 -10.68 -1.49 14.53
C ALA A 110 -9.55 -2.09 13.67
N GLY A 111 -9.65 -3.37 13.27
CA GLY A 111 -8.65 -4.03 12.46
C GLY A 111 -9.09 -5.43 12.02
N VAL A 112 -8.71 -5.80 10.80
CA VAL A 112 -8.98 -7.10 10.17
C VAL A 112 -7.80 -7.52 9.31
N GLY A 113 -7.70 -8.80 8.97
CA GLY A 113 -6.69 -9.33 8.08
C GLY A 113 -7.28 -10.33 7.09
N PRO A 114 -6.71 -10.44 5.88
CA PRO A 114 -7.11 -11.48 4.95
C PRO A 114 -6.67 -12.86 5.45
N ARG A 115 -7.31 -13.91 4.94
CA ARG A 115 -6.73 -15.26 5.00
C ARG A 115 -5.53 -15.31 4.05
N ILE A 116 -4.39 -15.79 4.56
CA ILE A 116 -3.10 -15.87 3.84
C ILE A 116 -2.87 -17.31 3.38
#